data_AF-A0A8S9A2H4-F1
#
_entry.id   AF-A0A8S9A2H4-F1
#
_cell.length_a   1.000
_cell.length_b   1.000
_cell.length_c   1.000
_cell.angle_alpha   90.00
_cell.angle_beta   90.00
_cell.angle_gamma   90.00
#
_symmetry.space_group_name_H-M   'P 1'
#
loop_
_entity.id
_entity.type
_entity.pdbx_description
1 polymer ?
#
loop_
_entity_poly.entity_id
_entity_poly.type
_entity_poly.pdbx_seq_one_letter_code
_entity_poly.pdbx_strand_id
1 'polypeptide(L)'
;MPARKSTAPHSAFVQTRIDGAIKAEAASVLAAMGLTVSDALRLLLTKVAQDKALPFEPLIPNAMTIQAMKDARAGRVTKTANLKDLFAKLDADT
;
A
#
# COMPACT_ATOMS: atom_id res chain seq x y z
N MET A 1 35.33 -3.80 -30.48
CA MET A 1 35.01 -4.25 -29.11
C MET A 1 33.91 -3.35 -28.54
N PRO A 2 32.68 -3.82 -28.31
CA PRO A 2 31.70 -3.08 -27.51
C PRO A 2 31.66 -3.56 -26.05
N ALA A 3 31.47 -2.61 -25.15
CA ALA A 3 31.60 -2.70 -23.71
C ALA A 3 30.64 -3.69 -23.02
N ARG A 4 31.13 -4.37 -21.97
CA ARG A 4 30.31 -5.17 -21.04
C ARG A 4 29.30 -4.25 -20.34
N LYS A 5 28.01 -4.46 -20.61
CA LYS A 5 26.92 -3.89 -19.81
C LYS A 5 27.02 -4.45 -18.39
N SER A 6 27.15 -3.57 -17.39
CA SER A 6 27.10 -3.91 -15.97
C SER A 6 25.70 -4.45 -15.65
N THR A 7 25.59 -5.76 -15.46
CA THR A 7 24.39 -6.40 -14.91
C THR A 7 24.26 -5.99 -13.45
N ALA A 8 23.29 -5.13 -13.13
CA ALA A 8 22.86 -4.94 -11.75
C ALA A 8 22.39 -6.29 -11.18
N PRO A 9 22.69 -6.61 -9.92
CA PRO A 9 22.24 -7.86 -9.34
C PRO A 9 20.71 -7.94 -9.38
N HIS A 10 20.17 -9.08 -9.83
CA HIS A 10 18.73 -9.39 -9.85
C HIS A 10 18.14 -9.59 -8.44
N SER A 11 18.88 -9.24 -7.38
CA SER A 11 18.49 -9.38 -5.98
C SER A 11 18.71 -8.07 -5.23
N ALA A 12 17.72 -7.71 -4.42
CA ALA A 12 17.77 -6.55 -3.52
C ALA A 12 17.46 -7.00 -2.09
N PHE A 13 18.06 -6.34 -1.11
CA PHE A 13 17.82 -6.59 0.31
C PHE A 13 16.69 -5.73 0.84
N VAL A 14 15.85 -6.30 1.71
CA VAL A 14 14.80 -5.60 2.44
C VAL A 14 15.15 -5.64 3.92
N GLN A 15 15.44 -4.46 4.50
CA GLN A 15 15.72 -4.31 5.92
C GLN A 15 14.71 -3.34 6.53
N THR A 16 13.96 -3.81 7.51
CA THR A 16 12.95 -3.00 8.22
C THR A 16 13.10 -3.20 9.72
N ARG A 17 12.76 -2.16 10.49
CA ARG A 17 12.62 -2.28 11.94
C ARG A 17 11.24 -2.83 12.26
N ILE A 18 11.21 -3.82 13.15
CA ILE A 18 10.00 -4.40 13.70
C ILE A 18 10.24 -4.64 15.19
N ASP A 19 9.16 -4.59 15.96
CA ASP A 19 9.20 -4.99 17.36
C ASP A 19 9.66 -6.46 17.51
N GLY A 20 10.50 -6.72 18.52
CA GLY A 20 11.09 -8.04 18.74
C GLY A 20 10.06 -9.10 19.11
N ALA A 21 9.02 -8.75 19.88
CA ALA A 21 7.96 -9.66 20.26
C ALA A 21 7.10 -10.02 19.05
N ILE A 22 6.71 -9.02 18.24
CA ILE A 22 5.93 -9.23 17.01
C ILE A 22 6.71 -10.14 16.04
N LYS A 23 8.03 -9.92 15.89
CA LYS A 23 8.87 -10.78 15.04
C LYS A 23 8.86 -12.23 15.51
N ALA A 24 8.99 -12.47 16.82
CA ALA A 24 9.04 -13.81 17.38
C ALA A 24 7.70 -14.56 17.19
N GLU A 25 6.59 -13.87 17.43
CA GLU A 25 5.25 -14.43 17.24
C GLU A 25 4.96 -14.71 15.76
N ALA A 26 5.26 -13.77 14.86
CA ALA A 26 5.08 -13.99 13.43
C ALA A 26 5.96 -15.15 12.92
N ALA A 27 7.19 -15.27 13.41
CA ALA A 27 8.09 -16.35 13.04
C ALA A 27 7.58 -17.73 13.50
N SER A 28 6.98 -17.84 14.69
CA SER A 28 6.44 -19.12 15.17
C SER A 28 5.22 -19.56 14.36
N VAL A 29 4.32 -18.63 14.05
CA VAL A 29 3.12 -18.87 13.23
C VAL A 29 3.51 -19.26 11.79
N LEU A 30 4.45 -18.54 11.18
CA LEU A 30 4.95 -18.86 9.84
C LEU A 30 5.68 -20.20 9.81
N ALA A 31 6.48 -20.52 10.83
CA ALA A 31 7.17 -21.80 10.93
C ALA A 31 6.20 -22.98 11.04
N ALA A 32 5.08 -22.81 11.74
CA ALA A 32 4.02 -23.82 11.79
C ALA A 32 3.38 -24.07 10.42
N MET A 33 3.43 -23.10 9.51
CA MET A 33 3.01 -23.22 8.10
C MET A 33 4.16 -23.66 7.17
N GLY A 34 5.35 -23.94 7.69
CA GLY A 34 6.52 -24.32 6.89
C GLY A 34 7.19 -23.16 6.13
N LEU A 35 6.92 -21.92 6.53
CA LEU A 35 7.43 -20.70 5.89
C LEU A 35 8.42 -19.98 6.80
N THR A 36 9.46 -19.40 6.21
CA THR A 36 10.31 -18.42 6.91
C THR A 36 9.72 -17.02 6.80
N VAL A 37 10.14 -16.11 7.69
CA VAL A 37 9.77 -14.67 7.59
C VAL A 37 10.17 -14.08 6.24
N SER A 38 11.33 -14.49 5.70
CA SER A 38 11.80 -14.03 4.40
C SER A 38 10.93 -14.54 3.24
N ASP A 39 10.44 -15.78 3.31
CA ASP A 39 9.57 -16.34 2.28
C ASP A 39 8.20 -15.66 2.29
N ALA A 40 7.64 -15.44 3.47
CA ALA A 40 6.41 -14.68 3.63
C ALA A 40 6.55 -13.25 3.06
N LEU A 41 7.67 -12.56 3.33
CA LEU A 41 7.93 -11.23 2.78
C LEU A 41 8.04 -11.23 1.25
N ARG A 42 8.70 -12.24 0.66
CA ARG A 42 8.81 -12.38 -0.80
C ARG A 42 7.44 -12.57 -1.45
N LEU A 43 6.61 -13.44 -0.87
CA LEU A 43 5.24 -13.68 -1.34
C LEU A 43 4.40 -12.40 -1.24
N LEU A 44 4.49 -11.69 -0.11
CA LEU A 44 3.81 -10.42 0.11
C LEU A 44 4.19 -9.39 -0.96
N LEU A 45 5.47 -9.13 -1.15
CA LEU A 45 5.94 -8.12 -2.11
C LEU A 45 5.60 -8.50 -3.56
N THR A 46 5.65 -9.79 -3.88
CA THR A 46 5.23 -10.30 -5.20
C THR A 46 3.75 -10.06 -5.44
N LYS A 47 2.90 -10.36 -4.44
CA LYS A 47 1.46 -10.14 -4.51
C LYS A 47 1.09 -8.67 -4.63
N VAL A 48 1.72 -7.80 -3.85
CA VAL A 48 1.52 -6.34 -3.95
C VAL A 48 1.91 -5.83 -5.34
N ALA A 49 3.01 -6.30 -5.90
CA ALA A 49 3.44 -5.91 -7.25
C ALA A 49 2.49 -6.38 -8.35
N GLN A 50 1.89 -7.57 -8.20
CA GLN A 50 0.95 -8.14 -9.16
C GLN A 50 -0.43 -7.50 -9.08
N ASP A 51 -1.00 -7.44 -7.86
CA ASP A 51 -2.40 -7.07 -7.65
C ASP A 51 -2.56 -5.54 -7.53
N LYS A 52 -1.45 -4.79 -7.43
CA LYS A 52 -1.42 -3.32 -7.19
C LYS A 52 -2.25 -2.88 -5.98
N ALA A 53 -2.48 -3.80 -5.06
CA ALA A 53 -3.29 -3.65 -3.87
C ALA A 53 -2.58 -4.33 -2.70
N LEU A 54 -2.90 -3.89 -1.49
CA LEU A 54 -2.44 -4.58 -0.29
C LEU A 54 -3.28 -5.86 -0.12
N PRO A 55 -2.65 -7.00 0.23
CA PRO A 55 -3.35 -8.28 0.38
C PRO A 55 -4.16 -8.39 1.68
N PHE A 56 -4.16 -7.32 2.48
CA PHE A 56 -5.12 -7.08 3.53
C PHE A 56 -6.01 -5.95 3.07
N GLU A 57 -7.32 -6.12 3.22
CA GLU A 57 -8.26 -5.03 2.99
C GLU A 57 -7.85 -3.85 3.88
N PRO A 58 -7.73 -2.62 3.36
CA PRO A 58 -7.63 -1.43 4.19
C PRO A 58 -8.99 -1.19 4.84
N LEU A 59 -9.35 -2.05 5.80
CA LEU A 59 -10.61 -2.05 6.55
C LEU A 59 -10.76 -0.82 7.44
N ILE A 60 -9.68 -0.06 7.65
CA ILE A 60 -9.70 1.15 8.46
C ILE A 60 -9.28 2.31 7.56
N PRO A 61 -10.24 3.10 7.05
CA PRO A 61 -9.95 4.34 6.36
C PRO A 61 -9.03 5.18 7.23
N ASN A 62 -8.01 5.81 6.64
CA ASN A 62 -7.11 6.66 7.40
C ASN A 62 -7.88 7.87 8.00
N ALA A 63 -7.28 8.55 8.98
CA ALA A 63 -7.94 9.66 9.66
C ALA A 63 -8.46 10.74 8.71
N MET A 64 -7.73 11.04 7.62
CA MET A 64 -8.16 12.00 6.60
C MET A 64 -9.40 11.51 5.85
N THR A 65 -9.45 10.25 5.43
CA THR A 65 -10.60 9.64 4.74
C THR A 65 -11.81 9.56 5.67
N ILE A 66 -11.63 9.22 6.95
CA ILE A 66 -12.70 9.24 7.95
C ILE A 66 -13.27 10.65 8.08
N GLN A 67 -12.40 11.66 8.17
CA GLN A 67 -12.84 13.06 8.28
C GLN A 67 -13.58 13.50 7.01
N ALA A 68 -13.07 13.19 5.83
CA ALA A 68 -13.73 13.49 4.55
C ALA A 68 -15.12 12.83 4.46
N MET A 69 -15.27 11.57 4.91
CA MET A 69 -16.58 10.90 4.96
C MET A 69 -17.54 11.53 5.97
N LYS A 70 -17.05 11.97 7.14
CA LYS A 70 -17.86 12.69 8.14
C LYS A 70 -18.32 14.04 7.60
N ASP A 71 -17.43 14.78 6.95
CA ASP A 71 -17.71 16.08 6.36
C ASP A 71 -18.72 15.94 5.22
N ALA A 72 -18.58 14.90 4.39
CA ALA A 72 -19.53 14.57 3.34
C ALA A 72 -20.93 14.26 3.90
N ARG A 73 -21.03 13.41 4.93
CA ARG A 73 -22.31 13.09 5.60
C ARG A 73 -22.93 14.29 6.30
N ALA A 74 -22.11 15.20 6.83
CA ALA A 74 -22.55 16.45 7.44
C ALA A 74 -22.97 17.51 6.40
N GLY A 75 -22.89 17.21 5.10
CA GLY A 75 -23.25 18.14 4.03
C GLY A 75 -22.21 19.24 3.79
N ARG A 76 -21.01 19.13 4.38
CA ARG A 76 -19.85 19.98 4.08
C ARG A 76 -19.18 19.53 2.78
N VAL A 77 -19.96 19.57 1.70
CA VAL A 77 -19.55 19.22 0.34
C VAL A 77 -19.74 20.41 -0.59
N THR A 78 -18.87 20.54 -1.58
CA THR A 78 -19.07 21.48 -2.67
C THR A 78 -20.19 20.98 -3.56
N LYS A 79 -21.32 21.68 -3.55
CA LYS A 79 -22.43 21.40 -4.47
C LYS A 79 -22.18 22.06 -5.82
N THR A 80 -22.49 21.35 -6.89
CA THR A 80 -22.43 21.84 -8.27
C THR A 80 -23.75 21.55 -8.96
N ALA A 81 -24.16 22.46 -9.85
CA ALA A 81 -25.47 22.39 -10.50
C ALA A 81 -25.53 21.31 -11.59
N ASN A 82 -24.40 21.02 -12.24
CA ASN A 82 -24.31 20.04 -13.31
C ASN A 82 -22.89 19.42 -13.39
N LEU A 83 -22.76 18.38 -14.21
CA LEU A 83 -21.53 17.62 -14.38
C LEU A 83 -20.37 18.47 -14.95
N LYS A 84 -20.66 19.41 -15.86
CA LYS A 84 -19.63 20.31 -16.43
C LYS A 84 -19.03 21.23 -15.38
N ASP A 85 -19.88 21.80 -14.51
CA ASP A 85 -19.45 22.67 -13.42
C ASP A 85 -18.67 21.91 -12.34
N LEU A 86 -18.93 20.60 -12.18
CA LEU A 86 -18.15 19.74 -11.29
C LEU A 86 -16.70 19.60 -11.78
N PHE A 87 -16.50 19.21 -13.04
CA PHE A 87 -15.15 19.07 -13.59
C PHE A 87 -14.39 20.40 -13.61
N ALA A 88 -15.06 21.49 -14.02
CA ALA A 88 -14.44 22.82 -14.01
C ALA A 88 -13.94 23.26 -12.62
N LYS A 89 -14.64 22.87 -11.54
CA LYS A 89 -14.19 23.16 -10.17
C LYS A 89 -13.09 22.22 -9.68
N LEU A 90 -13.12 20.93 -10.05
CA LEU A 90 -12.11 19.96 -9.64
C LEU A 90 -10.76 20.20 -10.31
N ASP A 91 -10.76 20.62 -11.58
CA ASP A 91 -9.54 20.93 -12.33
C ASP A 91 -8.90 22.26 -11.89
N ALA A 92 -9.70 23.18 -11.33
CA ALA A 92 -9.25 24.48 -10.84
C ALA A 92 -8.53 24.42 -9.48
N ASP A 93 -8.67 23.32 -8.73
CA ASP A 93 -8.04 23.10 -7.41
C ASP A 93 -6.70 22.33 -7.50
N THR A 94 -6.10 22.23 -8.70
CA THR A 94 -4.77 21.62 -8.97
C THR A 94 -3.69 22.68 -9.14
#